data_AF-A0A151QR04-F1
#
_entry.id   AF-A0A151QR04-F1
#
_cell.length_a   1.000
_cell.length_b   1.000
_cell.length_c   1.000
_cell.angle_alpha   90.00
_cell.angle_beta   90.00
_cell.angle_gamma   90.00
#
_symmetry.space_group_name_H-M   'P 1'
#
loop_
_entity.id
_entity.type
_entity.pdbx_description
1 polymer ?
#
loop_
_entity_poly.entity_id
_entity_poly.type
_entity_poly.pdbx_seq_one_letter_code
_entity_poly.pdbx_strand_id
1 'polypeptide(L)' 'YQLRFECLSNRVFGLFHSTLLNYFFSGLLPKIERELTIHKPHSIHQAIGLAKLV' A
#
# COMPACT_ATOMS: atom_id res chain seq x y z
N TYR A 1 -1.04 -9.28 -2.36
CA TYR A 1 -0.61 -7.86 -2.38
C TYR A 1 0.52 -7.62 -1.39
N GLN A 2 0.39 -8.00 -0.11
CA GLN A 2 1.44 -7.82 0.93
C GLN A 2 2.81 -8.42 0.56
N LEU A 3 2.90 -9.74 0.29
CA LEU A 3 4.17 -10.40 -0.07
C LEU A 3 4.85 -9.79 -1.31
N ARG A 4 4.07 -9.39 -2.31
CA ARG A 4 4.60 -8.72 -3.51
C ARG A 4 5.16 -7.34 -3.18
N PHE A 5 4.49 -6.61 -2.29
CA PHE A 5 4.95 -5.31 -1.84
C PHE A 5 6.16 -5.41 -0.91
N GLU A 6 6.23 -6.40 -0.02
CA GLU A 6 7.42 -6.67 0.80
C GLU A 6 8.64 -7.02 -0.07
N CYS A 7 8.47 -7.85 -1.10
CA CYS A 7 9.54 -8.13 -2.07
C CYS A 7 10.00 -6.89 -2.85
N LEU A 8 9.09 -5.98 -3.21
CA LEU A 8 9.40 -4.74 -3.92
C LEU A 8 10.03 -3.70 -2.98
N SER A 9 9.45 -3.46 -1.81
CA SER A 9 9.94 -2.51 -0.82
C SER A 9 11.31 -2.90 -0.27
N ASN A 10 11.58 -4.18 -0.05
CA ASN A 10 12.92 -4.66 0.33
C ASN A 10 13.99 -4.41 -0.74
N ARG A 11 13.60 -4.13 -1.99
CA ARG A 11 14.52 -3.77 -3.08
C ARG A 11 14.69 -2.26 -3.24
N VAL A 12 13.89 -1.45 -2.55
CA VAL A 12 13.92 0.01 -2.68
C VAL A 12 14.21 0.66 -1.33
N PHE A 13 15.44 1.11 -1.15
CA PHE A 13 15.90 1.83 0.05
C PHE A 13 15.93 3.35 -0.19
N GLY A 14 15.58 4.15 0.82
CA GLY A 14 15.66 5.62 0.79
C GLY A 14 14.42 6.35 0.28
N LEU A 15 13.28 5.67 0.09
CA LEU A 15 12.02 6.33 -0.30
C LEU A 15 11.31 6.97 0.90
N PHE A 16 10.71 8.12 0.65
CA PHE A 16 9.79 8.74 1.60
C PHE A 16 8.53 7.88 1.80
N HIS A 17 8.02 7.86 3.03
CA HIS A 17 6.84 7.08 3.42
C HIS A 17 5.62 7.35 2.53
N SER A 18 5.43 8.59 2.06
CA SER A 18 4.36 8.99 1.15
C SER A 18 4.50 8.36 -0.25
N THR A 19 5.72 8.31 -0.80
CA THR A 19 6.00 7.65 -2.09
C THR A 19 5.75 6.14 -2.02
N LEU A 20 6.11 5.55 -0.88
CA LEU A 20 5.97 4.13 -0.61
C LEU A 20 4.48 3.74 -0.48
N LEU A 21 3.66 4.61 0.11
CA LEU A 21 2.19 4.51 0.15
C LEU A 21 1.58 4.58 -1.25
N ASN A 22 1.99 5.54 -2.08
CA ASN A 22 1.54 5.64 -3.48
C ASN A 22 1.91 4.40 -4.29
N TYR A 23 3.11 3.84 -4.11
CA TYR A 23 3.51 2.59 -4.76
C TYR A 23 2.65 1.40 -4.32
N PHE A 24 2.24 1.37 -3.05
CA PHE A 24 1.33 0.35 -2.55
C PHE A 24 -0.03 0.44 -3.24
N PHE A 25 -0.59 1.65 -3.37
CA PHE A 25 -1.85 1.90 -4.09
C PHE A 25 -1.77 1.50 -5.56
N SER A 26 -0.72 1.91 -6.27
CA SER A 26 -0.51 1.55 -7.68
C SER A 26 -0.36 0.04 -7.92
N GLY A 27 0.05 -0.71 -6.89
CA GLY A 27 0.16 -2.18 -6.93
C GLY A 27 -1.10 -2.94 -6.51
N LEU A 28 -2.15 -2.24 -6.09
CA LEU A 28 -3.40 -2.85 -5.65
C LEU A 28 -4.38 -3.05 -6.81
N LEU A 29 -5.31 -3.98 -6.61
CA LEU A 29 -6.45 -4.12 -7.51
C LEU A 29 -7.32 -2.85 -7.42
N PRO A 30 -7.89 -2.34 -8.53
CA PRO A 30 -8.68 -1.11 -8.53
C PRO A 30 -9.86 -1.12 -7.53
N LYS A 31 -10.42 -2.30 -7.27
CA LYS A 31 -11.48 -2.49 -6.25
C LYS A 31 -10.97 -2.18 -4.84
N ILE A 32 -9.78 -2.69 -4.50
CA ILE A 32 -9.15 -2.53 -3.19
C ILE A 32 -8.62 -1.10 -3.05
N GLU A 33 -8.00 -0.56 -4.10
CA GLU A 33 -7.53 0.83 -4.14
C GLU A 33 -8.67 1.82 -3.85
N ARG A 34 -9.85 1.62 -4.47
CA ARG A 34 -11.01 2.48 -4.27
C ARG A 34 -11.48 2.49 -2.82
N GLU A 35 -11.54 1.32 -2.18
CA GLU A 35 -11.92 1.22 -0.77
C GLU A 35 -10.88 1.84 0.17
N LEU A 36 -9.59 1.60 -0.06
CA LEU A 36 -8.57 2.26 0.76
C LEU A 36 -8.57 3.78 0.56
N THR A 37 -8.84 4.27 -0.65
CA THR A 37 -8.91 5.71 -0.94
C THR A 37 -10.04 6.38 -0.14
N ILE A 38 -11.15 5.68 0.06
CA ILE A 38 -12.25 6.15 0.92
C ILE A 38 -11.78 6.24 2.38
N HIS A 39 -11.03 5.25 2.85
CA HIS A 39 -10.53 5.19 4.23
C HIS A 39 -9.33 6.09 4.53
N LYS A 40 -8.64 6.62 3.50
CA LYS A 40 -7.46 7.51 3.61
C LYS A 40 -6.44 7.06 4.67
N PRO A 41 -5.74 5.93 4.45
CA PRO A 41 -4.69 5.49 5.36
C PRO A 41 -3.52 6.49 5.39
N HIS A 42 -3.05 6.79 6.59
CA HIS A 42 -1.90 7.68 6.82
C HIS A 42 -0.56 6.94 6.86
N SER A 43 -0.57 5.60 6.85
CA SER A 43 0.65 4.78 6.81
C SER A 43 0.46 3.53 5.97
N ILE A 44 1.58 2.97 5.49
CA ILE A 44 1.60 1.67 4.81
C ILE A 44 1.01 0.57 5.69
N HIS A 45 1.32 0.56 6.99
CA HIS A 45 0.78 -0.45 7.90
C HIS A 45 -0.73 -0.39 7.97
N GLN A 46 -1.30 0.83 8.02
CA GLN A 46 -2.74 1.03 7.98
C GLN A 46 -3.33 0.63 6.63
N ALA A 47 -2.68 0.98 5.52
CA ALA A 47 -3.09 0.56 4.19
C ALA A 47 -3.08 -0.97 4.03
N ILE A 48 -2.04 -1.66 4.50
CA ILE A 48 -1.96 -3.13 4.50
C ILE A 48 -3.06 -3.74 5.38
N GLY A 49 -3.32 -3.17 6.56
CA GLY A 49 -4.39 -3.60 7.45
C GLY A 49 -5.77 -3.48 6.80
N LEU A 50 -6.05 -2.33 6.16
CA LEU A 50 -7.30 -2.10 5.43
C LEU A 50 -7.42 -3.03 4.22
N ALA A 51 -6.35 -3.21 3.45
CA ALA A 51 -6.34 -4.12 2.30
C ALA A 51 -6.55 -5.60 2.67
N LYS A 52 -6.38 -5.97 3.94
CA LYS A 52 -6.68 -7.32 4.46
C LYS A 52 -8.13 -7.51 4.88
N LEU A 53 -8.86 -6.43 5.11
CA LEU A 53 -10.27 -6.45 5.53
C LEU A 53 -11.24 -6.53 4.34
N VAL A 54 -10.73 -6.43 3.12
CA VAL A 54 -11.44 -6.47 1.83
C VAL A 54 -11.14 -7.79 1.12
#